data_AF-A0A9P9WL37-F1
#
_entry.id   AF-A0A9P9WL37-F1
#
_cell.length_a   1.000
_cell.length_b   1.000
_cell.length_c   1.000
_cell.angle_alpha   90.00
_cell.angle_beta   90.00
_cell.angle_gamma   90.00
#
_symmetry.space_group_name_H-M   'P 1'
#
loop_
_entity.id
_entity.type
_entity.pdbx_description
1 polymer ?
#
loop_
_entity_poly.entity_id
_entity_poly.type
_entity_poly.pdbx_seq_one_letter_code
_entity_poly.pdbx_strand_id
1 'polypeptide(L)'
;MSSTRQKGKQTEAADIPLEISDLHCFTETNGVITTTMFDIPGYKVVRVLGAVYGITVRSRNWAASLGMVAKSVIGGELRWFTNMLYSARNDAISRIVAETQSRGGNAVICLRFDAGDMGGFAQCCAYGTAAIVEKVDPKTMTASQLEVTADKPNQ
;
A
#
# COMPACT_ATOMS: atom_id res chain seq x y z
N MET A 1 -27.13 -36.93 -42.30
CA MET A 1 -27.34 -36.94 -40.84
C MET A 1 -25.98 -37.13 -40.17
N SER A 2 -25.43 -36.10 -39.55
CA SER A 2 -24.86 -36.18 -38.20
C SER A 2 -24.28 -34.80 -37.86
N SER A 3 -24.90 -34.17 -36.87
CA SER A 3 -24.60 -32.84 -36.36
C SER A 3 -23.27 -32.86 -35.61
N THR A 4 -22.27 -32.09 -36.06
CA THR A 4 -21.07 -31.84 -35.26
C THR A 4 -21.35 -30.68 -34.31
N ARG A 5 -21.62 -31.03 -33.05
CA ARG A 5 -21.82 -30.14 -31.92
C ARG A 5 -20.50 -29.42 -31.60
N GLN A 6 -20.37 -28.15 -31.95
CA GLN A 6 -19.30 -27.29 -31.43
C GLN A 6 -19.52 -27.08 -29.93
N LYS A 7 -18.65 -27.68 -29.11
CA LYS A 7 -18.57 -27.43 -27.67
C LYS A 7 -17.61 -26.26 -27.48
N GLY A 8 -18.14 -25.13 -27.01
CA GLY A 8 -17.34 -23.94 -26.70
C GLY A 8 -16.23 -24.27 -25.70
N LYS A 9 -15.00 -23.93 -26.06
CA LYS A 9 -13.88 -23.95 -25.12
C LYS A 9 -13.94 -22.64 -24.34
N GLN A 10 -14.42 -22.71 -23.10
CA GLN A 10 -14.29 -21.63 -22.14
C GLN A 10 -12.80 -21.29 -22.01
N THR A 11 -12.47 -20.02 -22.20
CA THR A 11 -11.13 -19.49 -22.00
C THR A 11 -10.86 -19.50 -20.50
N GLU A 12 -10.10 -20.49 -20.04
CA GLU A 12 -9.61 -20.58 -18.67
C GLU A 12 -8.61 -19.45 -18.45
N ALA A 13 -9.00 -18.50 -17.61
CA ALA A 13 -8.12 -17.43 -17.18
C ALA A 13 -7.05 -18.00 -16.24
N ALA A 14 -5.80 -17.92 -16.70
CA ALA A 14 -4.56 -17.83 -15.93
C ALA A 14 -4.08 -19.09 -15.17
N ASP A 15 -3.20 -19.86 -15.84
CA ASP A 15 -2.14 -20.64 -15.18
C ASP A 15 -1.10 -19.68 -14.57
N ILE A 16 -1.30 -19.27 -13.32
CA ILE A 16 -0.31 -18.49 -12.57
C ILE A 16 0.51 -19.45 -11.70
N PRO A 17 1.83 -19.61 -11.93
CA PRO A 17 2.68 -20.43 -11.08
C PRO A 17 2.66 -19.98 -9.62
N LEU A 18 2.68 -20.94 -8.69
CA LEU A 18 2.64 -20.74 -7.23
C LEU A 18 3.76 -19.81 -6.69
N GLU A 19 4.86 -19.65 -7.43
CA GLU A 19 5.99 -18.77 -7.08
C GLU A 19 5.72 -17.27 -7.32
N ILE A 20 4.59 -16.89 -7.93
CA ILE A 20 4.19 -15.47 -8.13
C ILE A 20 3.32 -14.96 -6.95
N SER A 21 3.11 -15.78 -5.92
CA SER A 21 2.06 -15.53 -4.92
C SER A 21 2.38 -14.54 -3.80
N ASP A 22 3.64 -14.14 -3.56
CA ASP A 22 3.96 -13.57 -2.24
C ASP A 22 4.63 -12.19 -2.10
N LEU A 23 5.28 -11.53 -3.07
CA LEU A 23 6.07 -10.33 -2.68
C LEU A 23 6.27 -9.17 -3.67
N HIS A 24 5.48 -9.01 -4.73
CA HIS A 24 5.68 -7.87 -5.65
C HIS A 24 4.98 -6.57 -5.25
N CYS A 25 3.95 -6.64 -4.40
CA CYS A 25 3.14 -5.48 -4.00
C CYS A 25 3.87 -4.49 -3.06
N PHE A 26 5.02 -4.87 -2.49
CA PHE A 26 5.77 -4.06 -1.50
C PHE A 26 7.24 -3.87 -1.87
N THR A 27 7.59 -4.07 -3.14
CA THR A 27 8.98 -3.91 -3.62
C THR A 27 9.47 -2.48 -3.45
N GLU A 28 8.60 -1.48 -3.69
CA GLU A 28 8.92 -0.06 -3.53
C GLU A 28 9.07 0.39 -2.06
N THR A 29 8.63 -0.46 -1.11
CA THR A 29 8.64 -0.18 0.34
C THR A 29 9.62 -1.06 1.10
N ASN A 30 10.59 -1.65 0.40
CA ASN A 30 11.65 -2.50 0.98
C ASN A 30 11.07 -3.65 1.83
N GLY A 31 9.96 -4.24 1.40
CA GLY A 31 9.29 -5.35 2.11
C GLY A 31 8.41 -4.92 3.29
N VAL A 32 8.27 -3.61 3.56
CA VAL A 32 7.28 -3.12 4.52
C VAL A 32 5.89 -3.14 3.88
N ILE A 33 4.95 -3.85 4.50
CA ILE A 33 3.56 -3.88 4.05
C ILE A 33 2.93 -2.51 4.28
N THR A 34 2.45 -1.84 3.24
CA THR A 34 1.69 -0.59 3.38
C THR A 34 0.27 -0.80 2.89
N THR A 35 -0.72 -0.45 3.72
CA THR A 35 -2.13 -0.58 3.34
C THR A 35 -2.92 0.66 3.71
N THR A 36 -3.92 1.01 2.90
CA THR A 36 -4.93 2.02 3.25
C THR A 36 -6.07 1.44 4.08
N MET A 37 -6.15 0.11 4.23
CA MET A 37 -7.13 -0.57 5.09
C MET A 37 -6.78 -0.41 6.58
N PHE A 38 -7.75 -0.69 7.44
CA PHE A 38 -7.55 -0.73 8.90
C PHE A 38 -6.96 -2.06 9.38
N ASP A 39 -6.98 -3.09 8.55
CA ASP A 39 -6.48 -4.43 8.78
C ASP A 39 -5.62 -4.92 7.60
N ILE A 40 -5.02 -6.10 7.74
CA ILE A 40 -4.23 -6.76 6.70
C ILE A 40 -4.74 -8.21 6.59
N PRO A 41 -5.70 -8.51 5.71
CA PRO A 41 -6.22 -9.86 5.53
C PRO A 41 -5.11 -10.88 5.27
N GLY A 42 -5.18 -12.03 5.94
CA GLY A 42 -4.12 -13.05 5.89
C GLY A 42 -2.93 -12.77 6.80
N TYR A 43 -2.94 -11.67 7.56
CA TYR A 43 -1.93 -11.33 8.56
C TYR A 43 -2.58 -11.02 9.91
N LYS A 44 -1.86 -11.30 10.98
CA LYS A 44 -2.23 -10.93 12.35
C LYS A 44 -1.27 -9.85 12.85
N VAL A 45 -1.82 -8.78 13.43
CA VAL A 45 -1.01 -7.78 14.14
C VAL A 45 -0.54 -8.36 15.46
N VAL A 46 0.77 -8.52 15.63
CA VAL A 46 1.38 -9.04 16.86
C VAL A 46 1.84 -7.92 17.79
N ARG A 47 2.16 -6.73 17.24
CA ARG A 47 2.52 -5.55 18.03
C ARG A 47 2.21 -4.25 17.30
N VAL A 48 1.65 -3.29 18.01
CA VAL A 48 1.47 -1.91 17.54
C VAL A 48 2.63 -1.05 18.02
N LEU A 49 3.26 -0.30 17.12
CA LEU A 49 4.43 0.55 17.37
C LEU A 49 4.10 2.05 17.36
N GLY A 50 2.80 2.38 17.30
CA GLY A 50 2.27 3.73 17.31
C GLY A 50 2.28 4.42 15.95
N ALA A 51 1.93 5.70 15.94
CA ALA A 51 1.88 6.51 14.74
C ALA A 51 3.27 6.80 14.17
N VAL A 52 3.38 6.82 12.84
CA VAL A 52 4.57 7.14 12.05
C VAL A 52 4.21 8.11 10.93
N TYR A 53 5.20 8.90 10.48
CA TYR A 53 5.01 10.02 9.57
C TYR A 53 6.16 10.12 8.55
N GLY A 54 5.80 10.33 7.30
CA GLY A 54 6.73 10.68 6.24
C GLY A 54 6.37 12.03 5.65
N ILE A 55 7.09 13.08 6.02
CA ILE A 55 6.79 14.46 5.60
C ILE A 55 7.84 14.91 4.60
N THR A 56 7.42 15.52 3.50
CA THR A 56 8.31 16.21 2.56
C THR A 56 7.73 17.57 2.17
N VAL A 57 8.62 18.52 1.89
CA VAL A 57 8.29 19.84 1.37
C VAL A 57 9.23 20.10 0.19
N ARG A 58 8.67 20.44 -0.96
CA ARG A 58 9.41 20.72 -2.20
C ARG A 58 9.10 22.14 -2.66
N SER A 59 10.15 22.94 -2.90
CA SER A 59 9.98 24.30 -3.41
C SER A 59 9.46 24.28 -4.83
N ARG A 60 8.44 25.10 -5.15
CA ARG A 60 8.08 25.40 -6.53
C ARG A 60 9.12 26.27 -7.23
N ASN A 61 10.10 26.86 -6.52
CA ASN A 61 11.16 27.65 -7.16
C ASN A 61 12.12 26.83 -8.06
N TRP A 62 12.07 25.49 -8.01
CA TRP A 62 12.61 24.64 -9.08
C TRP A 62 11.90 24.91 -10.42
N ALA A 63 10.61 25.25 -10.40
CA ALA A 63 9.81 25.58 -11.59
C ALA A 63 10.18 26.94 -12.22
N ALA A 64 10.77 27.87 -11.46
CA ALA A 64 11.25 29.13 -12.00
C ALA A 64 12.53 28.98 -12.85
N SER A 65 13.31 27.90 -12.65
CA SER A 65 14.48 27.60 -13.49
C SER A 65 14.12 27.01 -14.86
N LEU A 66 12.83 26.77 -15.13
CA LEU A 66 12.31 26.23 -16.39
C LEU A 66 11.28 27.20 -17.02
N GLY A 67 11.68 28.42 -17.35
CA GLY A 67 10.92 29.31 -18.25
C GLY A 67 10.77 28.78 -19.69
N MET A 68 10.85 27.45 -19.92
CA MET A 68 11.24 26.85 -21.21
C MET A 68 10.21 26.00 -21.94
N VAL A 69 9.00 25.72 -21.44
CA VAL A 69 8.03 24.92 -22.24
C VAL A 69 6.58 25.35 -22.02
N ALA A 70 6.17 26.40 -22.73
CA ALA A 70 4.77 26.80 -22.92
C ALA A 70 3.95 25.79 -23.76
N LYS A 71 3.96 24.48 -23.42
CA LYS A 71 3.23 23.42 -24.14
C LYS A 71 2.26 22.56 -23.30
N SER A 72 1.93 22.94 -22.07
CA SER A 72 0.99 22.14 -21.25
C SER A 72 -0.44 22.68 -21.20
N VAL A 73 -0.78 23.73 -21.95
CA VAL A 73 -2.17 24.23 -22.07
C VAL A 73 -2.85 23.60 -23.29
N ILE A 74 -2.73 22.27 -23.45
CA ILE A 74 -3.58 21.50 -24.37
C ILE A 74 -4.06 20.29 -23.55
N GLY A 75 -5.20 20.44 -22.85
CA GLY A 75 -5.85 19.34 -22.11
C GLY A 75 -6.09 19.51 -20.61
N GLY A 76 -5.72 20.65 -20.00
CA GLY A 76 -6.15 21.00 -18.63
C GLY A 76 -5.28 20.48 -17.47
N GLU A 77 -4.46 19.44 -17.65
CA GLU A 77 -3.52 18.98 -16.62
C GLU A 77 -2.12 19.57 -16.79
N LEU A 78 -1.58 20.16 -15.72
CA LEU A 78 -0.19 20.58 -15.69
C LEU A 78 0.71 19.41 -15.29
N ARG A 79 1.05 18.55 -16.26
CA ARG A 79 1.86 17.31 -16.07
C ARG A 79 3.10 17.47 -15.20
N TRP A 80 3.77 18.63 -15.25
CA TRP A 80 4.95 18.89 -14.43
C TRP A 80 4.59 19.00 -12.93
N PHE A 81 3.47 19.64 -12.59
CA PHE A 81 2.98 19.71 -11.22
C PHE A 81 2.56 18.32 -10.74
N THR A 82 1.89 17.55 -11.59
CA THR A 82 1.54 16.15 -11.30
C THR A 82 2.78 15.33 -10.98
N ASN A 83 3.83 15.39 -11.82
CA ASN A 83 5.09 14.70 -11.58
C ASN A 83 5.76 15.13 -10.28
N MET A 84 5.73 16.43 -9.95
CA MET A 84 6.26 16.95 -8.69
C MET A 84 5.51 16.37 -7.49
N LEU A 85 4.18 16.27 -7.55
CA LEU A 85 3.36 15.68 -6.49
C LEU A 85 3.64 14.18 -6.34
N TYR A 86 3.80 13.43 -7.44
CA TYR A 86 4.22 12.03 -7.37
C TYR A 86 5.58 11.85 -6.71
N SER A 87 6.56 12.69 -7.07
CA SER A 87 7.89 12.64 -6.45
C SER A 87 7.82 12.96 -4.95
N ALA A 88 7.04 13.98 -4.57
CA ALA A 88 6.85 14.32 -3.16
C ALA A 88 6.16 13.17 -2.39
N ARG A 89 5.14 12.55 -2.97
CA ARG A 89 4.48 11.37 -2.39
C ARG A 89 5.45 10.21 -2.19
N ASN A 90 6.29 9.94 -3.18
CA ASN A 90 7.28 8.85 -3.09
C ASN A 90 8.33 9.13 -1.99
N ASP A 91 8.82 10.37 -1.87
CA ASP A 91 9.70 10.74 -0.75
C ASP A 91 9.02 10.52 0.61
N ALA A 92 7.74 10.89 0.73
CA ALA A 92 6.95 10.70 1.94
C ALA A 92 6.81 9.21 2.28
N ILE A 93 6.53 8.35 1.30
CA ILE A 93 6.51 6.89 1.48
C ILE A 93 7.87 6.38 1.95
N SER A 94 8.97 6.77 1.30
CA SER A 94 10.30 6.31 1.71
C SER A 94 10.62 6.70 3.16
N ARG A 95 10.19 7.88 3.60
CA ARG A 95 10.41 8.36 4.99
C ARG A 95 9.57 7.59 6.01
N ILE A 96 8.28 7.37 5.76
CA ILE A 96 7.43 6.62 6.70
C ILE A 96 7.84 5.14 6.78
N VAL A 97 8.32 4.56 5.68
CA VAL A 97 8.91 3.22 5.65
C VAL A 97 10.18 3.17 6.49
N ALA A 98 11.10 4.14 6.32
CA ALA A 98 12.32 4.20 7.11
C ALA A 98 12.05 4.38 8.61
N GLU A 99 11.08 5.21 8.98
CA GLU A 99 10.65 5.35 10.38
C GLU A 99 10.02 4.07 10.93
N THR A 100 9.23 3.37 10.12
CA THR A 100 8.64 2.08 10.51
C THR A 100 9.73 1.05 10.78
N GLN A 101 10.70 0.95 9.88
CA GLN A 101 11.84 0.05 10.02
C GLN A 101 12.72 0.40 11.22
N SER A 102 12.96 1.69 11.50
CA SER A 102 13.77 2.11 12.65
C SER A 102 13.12 1.75 13.99
N ARG A 103 11.78 1.60 14.02
CA ARG A 103 11.02 1.09 15.17
C ARG A 103 10.92 -0.44 15.22
N GLY A 104 11.51 -1.15 14.26
CA GLY A 104 11.43 -2.61 14.12
C GLY A 104 10.09 -3.11 13.59
N GLY A 105 9.32 -2.26 12.92
CA GLY A 105 8.06 -2.61 12.27
C GLY A 105 8.25 -3.18 10.87
N ASN A 106 7.28 -3.98 10.43
CA ASN A 106 7.22 -4.54 9.07
C ASN A 106 5.92 -4.16 8.33
N ALA A 107 5.06 -3.35 8.94
CA ALA A 107 3.84 -2.86 8.32
C ALA A 107 3.48 -1.43 8.74
N VAL A 108 2.87 -0.70 7.80
CA VAL A 108 2.13 0.55 8.03
C VAL A 108 0.66 0.32 7.68
N ILE A 109 -0.18 0.35 8.71
CA ILE A 109 -1.63 0.16 8.61
C ILE A 109 -2.32 1.52 8.56
N CYS A 110 -3.44 1.60 7.85
CA CYS A 110 -4.22 2.83 7.69
C CYS A 110 -3.35 3.98 7.15
N LEU A 111 -2.54 3.70 6.13
CA LEU A 111 -1.75 4.71 5.44
C LEU A 111 -2.69 5.75 4.81
N ARG A 112 -2.39 7.02 5.05
CA ARG A 112 -3.10 8.18 4.50
C ARG A 112 -2.08 9.19 3.98
N PHE A 113 -2.56 10.08 3.12
CA PHE A 113 -1.78 11.19 2.61
C PHE A 113 -2.53 12.49 2.82
N ASP A 114 -1.82 13.48 3.37
CA ASP A 114 -2.20 14.87 3.29
C ASP A 114 -1.27 15.57 2.30
N ALA A 115 -1.83 16.40 1.44
CA ALA A 115 -1.08 17.22 0.51
C ALA A 115 -1.56 18.67 0.61
N GLY A 116 -0.65 19.61 0.43
CA GLY A 116 -0.96 21.03 0.53
C GLY A 116 -0.01 21.90 -0.25
N ASP A 117 -0.36 23.17 -0.35
CA ASP A 117 0.47 24.23 -0.89
C ASP A 117 0.60 25.33 0.15
N MET A 118 1.82 25.76 0.42
CA MET A 118 2.08 26.88 1.30
C MET A 118 3.07 27.83 0.63
N GLY A 119 2.57 28.95 0.09
CA GLY A 119 3.41 30.06 -0.37
C GLY A 119 4.44 29.69 -1.43
N GLY A 120 4.11 28.78 -2.36
CA GLY A 120 5.05 28.35 -3.38
C GLY A 120 5.83 27.08 -3.04
N PHE A 121 5.36 26.29 -2.06
CA PHE A 121 5.93 25.00 -1.70
C PHE A 121 4.84 23.95 -1.72
N ALA A 122 5.10 22.82 -2.39
CA ALA A 122 4.24 21.65 -2.31
C ALA A 122 4.67 20.80 -1.12
N GLN A 123 3.73 20.45 -0.24
CA GLN A 123 3.96 19.51 0.85
C GLN A 123 3.20 18.21 0.62
N CYS A 124 3.79 17.11 1.05
CA CYS A 124 3.13 15.82 1.15
C CYS A 124 3.50 15.16 2.48
N CYS A 125 2.50 14.71 3.22
CA CYS A 125 2.62 13.99 4.47
C CYS A 125 1.95 12.62 4.31
N ALA A 126 2.74 11.55 4.42
CA ALA A 126 2.24 10.21 4.63
C ALA A 126 2.12 9.96 6.14
N TYR A 127 1.03 9.34 6.60
CA TYR A 127 0.89 8.95 8.00
C TYR A 127 0.10 7.66 8.15
N GLY A 128 0.33 6.94 9.25
CA GLY A 128 -0.34 5.68 9.56
C GLY A 128 0.17 5.09 10.86
N THR A 129 -0.16 3.82 11.10
CA THR A 129 0.24 3.09 12.30
C THR A 129 1.29 2.06 11.95
N ALA A 130 2.49 2.18 12.53
CA ALA A 130 3.52 1.16 12.42
C ALA A 130 3.15 -0.07 13.26
N ALA A 131 3.37 -1.25 12.70
CA ALA A 131 3.06 -2.51 13.36
C ALA A 131 4.07 -3.60 12.99
N ILE A 132 4.07 -4.66 13.79
CA ILE A 132 4.62 -5.96 13.42
C ILE A 132 3.44 -6.87 13.12
N VAL A 133 3.47 -7.50 11.95
CA VAL A 133 2.47 -8.46 11.50
C VAL A 133 3.10 -9.78 11.08
N GLU A 134 2.36 -10.86 11.27
CA GLU A 134 2.75 -12.22 10.90
C GLU A 134 1.68 -12.83 9.98
N LYS A 135 2.12 -13.55 8.93
CA LYS A 135 1.21 -14.24 8.01
C LYS A 135 0.49 -15.34 8.78
N VAL A 136 -0.84 -15.37 8.70
CA VAL A 136 -1.65 -16.42 9.32
C VAL A 136 -1.55 -17.67 8.46
N ASP A 137 -1.10 -18.79 9.04
CA ASP A 137 -1.12 -20.07 8.34
C ASP A 137 -2.57 -20.55 8.20
N PRO A 138 -3.06 -20.81 6.97
CA PRO A 138 -4.41 -21.30 6.73
C PRO A 138 -4.77 -22.56 7.53
N LYS A 139 -3.78 -23.39 7.91
CA LYS A 139 -3.98 -24.64 8.65
C LYS A 139 -4.21 -24.44 10.15
N THR A 140 -3.82 -23.29 10.71
CA THR A 140 -3.99 -22.96 12.14
C THR A 140 -5.11 -21.97 12.39
N MET A 141 -5.97 -21.69 11.39
CA MET A 141 -7.20 -20.94 11.59
C MET A 141 -8.24 -21.78 12.34
N THR A 142 -8.02 -22.02 13.62
CA THR A 142 -9.11 -22.40 14.53
C THR A 142 -9.99 -21.17 14.70
N ALA A 143 -11.26 -21.29 14.28
CA ALA A 143 -12.24 -20.24 14.54
C ALA A 143 -12.29 -20.01 16.06
N SER A 144 -12.01 -18.78 16.52
CA SER A 144 -12.01 -18.43 17.95
C SER A 144 -13.33 -18.77 18.66
N GLN A 145 -14.42 -18.86 17.90
CA GLN A 145 -15.73 -19.29 18.37
C GLN A 145 -15.80 -20.78 18.79
N LEU A 146 -14.80 -21.60 18.45
CA LEU A 146 -14.69 -23.00 18.86
C LEU A 146 -13.92 -23.20 20.17
N GLU A 147 -13.14 -22.20 20.64
CA GLU A 147 -12.42 -22.28 21.92
C GLU A 147 -13.34 -22.02 23.13
N VAL A 148 -14.39 -21.21 22.98
CA VAL A 148 -15.27 -20.81 24.10
C VAL A 148 -16.19 -21.95 24.57
N THR A 149 -16.42 -22.97 23.74
CA THR A 149 -17.38 -24.04 24.03
C THR A 149 -16.76 -25.28 24.67
N ALA A 150 -15.43 -25.36 24.77
CA ALA A 150 -14.73 -26.56 25.23
C ALA A 150 -14.57 -26.68 26.76
N ASP A 151 -14.93 -25.64 27.54
CA ASP A 151 -14.71 -25.64 29.00
C ASP A 151 -15.97 -25.31 29.81
N LYS A 152 -16.97 -26.19 29.72
CA LYS A 152 -17.86 -26.45 30.86
C LYS A 152 -17.96 -27.96 31.08
N PRO A 153 -17.09 -28.55 31.91
CA PRO A 153 -17.37 -29.87 32.46
C PRO A 153 -18.65 -29.77 33.30
N ASN A 154 -19.56 -30.67 32.99
CA ASN A 154 -20.82 -30.95 33.67
C ASN A 154 -20.69 -30.86 35.21
N GLN A 155 -21.28 -29.83 35.81
CA GLN A 155 -21.75 -29.81 37.21
C GLN A 155 -23.16 -29.25 37.24
#